data_AF-A0A161UUN0-F1
#
_entry.id   AF-A0A161UUN0-F1
#
_cell.length_a   1.000
_cell.length_b   1.000
_cell.length_c   1.000
_cell.angle_alpha   90.00
_cell.angle_beta   90.00
_cell.angle_gamma   90.00
#
_symmetry.space_group_name_H-M   'P 1'
#
loop_
_entity.id
_entity.type
_entity.pdbx_description
1 polymer ?
#
loop_
_entity_poly.entity_id
_entity_poly.type
_entity_poly.pdbx_seq_one_letter_code
_entity_poly.pdbx_strand_id
1 'polypeptide(L)'
;MSAVVYLKQTSITSLLRHWVSLAVSPEALTWLDNKREQQIKGGELGREFFTAFSAVSRYTGKQQLKLNAKDLKAAAVMQVGWCPGHWSVDQAARTLLVLALPQDDREKYLHALEQVFTTADGGELVALYQALPLLPYPEQLQKRAAEGVRSNMIAVFDAIALQNSYPAQYFNTPAWNQMVLKALFIGRPLHLIQGLELRANRDLAKMLINYAHERHSANRPVPAELWQLVNNS
;
A
#
# COMPACT_ATOMS: atom_id res chain seq x y z
N MET A 1 11.97 -18.36 -22.02
CA MET A 1 11.93 -18.85 -20.62
C MET A 1 11.05 -18.02 -19.68
N SER A 2 10.77 -16.73 -19.91
CA SER A 2 10.00 -15.90 -18.95
C SER A 2 8.47 -16.11 -18.96
N ALA A 3 7.86 -16.50 -20.08
CA ALA A 3 6.39 -16.68 -20.14
C ALA A 3 5.88 -17.88 -19.33
N VAL A 4 6.70 -18.93 -19.20
CA VAL A 4 6.34 -20.17 -18.50
C VAL A 4 6.34 -19.99 -16.97
N VAL A 5 7.07 -19.01 -16.45
CA VAL A 5 7.20 -18.77 -15.01
C VAL A 5 5.95 -18.10 -14.42
N TYR A 6 5.34 -17.12 -15.13
CA TYR A 6 4.08 -16.50 -14.68
C TYR A 6 2.88 -17.44 -14.80
N LEU A 7 2.90 -18.39 -15.75
CA LEU A 7 1.83 -19.38 -15.91
C LEU A 7 1.72 -20.35 -14.72
N LYS A 8 2.71 -20.40 -13.82
CA LYS A 8 2.68 -21.23 -12.61
C LYS A 8 2.39 -20.46 -11.32
N GLN A 9 2.36 -19.12 -11.35
CA GLN A 9 2.11 -18.31 -10.16
C GLN A 9 0.60 -18.12 -9.99
N THR A 10 0.02 -18.84 -9.03
CA THR A 10 -1.43 -18.88 -8.80
C THR A 10 -1.90 -17.97 -7.67
N SER A 11 -0.98 -17.25 -7.00
CA SER A 11 -1.31 -16.36 -5.88
C SER A 11 -0.42 -15.13 -5.79
N ILE A 12 -0.93 -14.06 -5.16
CA ILE A 12 -0.18 -12.83 -4.84
C ILE A 12 1.14 -13.16 -4.15
N THR A 13 1.12 -14.06 -3.18
CA THR A 13 2.30 -14.51 -2.42
C THR A 13 3.33 -15.19 -3.32
N SER A 14 2.90 -16.04 -4.26
CA SER A 14 3.82 -16.70 -5.21
C SER A 14 4.49 -15.70 -6.17
N LEU A 15 3.74 -14.69 -6.62
CA LEU A 15 4.21 -13.65 -7.52
C LEU A 15 5.19 -12.70 -6.81
N LEU A 16 4.85 -12.21 -5.62
CA LEU A 16 5.75 -11.42 -4.78
C LEU A 16 7.05 -12.17 -4.47
N ARG A 17 6.95 -13.45 -4.08
CA ARG A 17 8.14 -14.27 -3.78
C ARG A 17 9.02 -14.42 -5.02
N HIS A 18 8.43 -14.61 -6.19
CA HIS A 18 9.19 -14.66 -7.43
C HIS A 18 9.97 -13.37 -7.69
N TRP A 19 9.33 -12.21 -7.58
CA TRP A 19 10.01 -10.93 -7.78
C TRP A 19 11.15 -10.70 -6.79
N VAL A 20 10.93 -11.02 -5.51
CA VAL A 20 11.98 -10.95 -4.48
C VAL A 20 13.13 -11.89 -4.84
N SER A 21 12.85 -13.13 -5.27
CA SER A 21 13.89 -14.12 -5.63
C SER A 21 14.81 -13.67 -6.77
N LEU A 22 14.35 -12.80 -7.66
CA LEU A 22 15.16 -12.24 -8.74
C LEU A 22 16.08 -11.11 -8.28
N ALA A 23 15.87 -10.58 -7.07
CA ALA A 23 16.51 -9.36 -6.59
C ALA A 23 17.39 -9.56 -5.33
N VAL A 24 17.43 -10.77 -4.77
CA VAL A 24 18.16 -11.11 -3.54
C VAL A 24 19.02 -12.36 -3.72
N SER A 25 19.95 -12.60 -2.79
CA SER A 25 20.77 -13.82 -2.80
C SER A 25 19.94 -15.06 -2.40
N PRO A 26 20.38 -16.28 -2.78
CA PRO A 26 19.73 -17.51 -2.34
C PRO A 26 19.61 -17.64 -0.82
N GLU A 27 20.61 -17.17 -0.07
CA GLU A 27 20.63 -17.19 1.40
C GLU A 27 19.56 -16.25 1.98
N ALA A 28 19.44 -15.04 1.43
CA ALA A 28 18.42 -14.08 1.84
C ALA A 28 17.00 -14.59 1.52
N LEU A 29 16.81 -15.23 0.37
CA LEU A 29 15.53 -15.85 0.00
C LEU A 29 15.18 -17.01 0.93
N THR A 30 16.15 -17.90 1.21
CA THR A 30 15.97 -19.03 2.13
C THR A 30 15.62 -18.54 3.54
N TRP A 31 16.30 -17.50 4.01
CA TRP A 31 15.96 -16.86 5.29
C TRP A 31 14.52 -16.36 5.31
N LEU A 32 14.09 -15.63 4.26
CA LEU A 32 12.75 -15.09 4.18
C LEU A 32 11.68 -16.20 4.17
N ASP A 33 11.91 -17.27 3.41
CA ASP A 33 10.97 -18.40 3.35
C ASP A 33 10.87 -19.14 4.67
N ASN A 34 11.99 -19.37 5.35
CA ASN A 34 11.99 -19.94 6.69
C ASN A 34 11.17 -19.09 7.66
N LYS A 35 11.30 -17.75 7.59
CA LYS A 35 10.50 -16.83 8.42
C LYS A 35 9.01 -16.88 8.09
N ARG A 36 8.65 -16.98 6.81
CA ARG A 36 7.25 -17.14 6.38
C ARG A 36 6.65 -18.46 6.87
N GLU A 37 7.36 -19.57 6.72
CA GLU A 37 6.91 -20.88 7.21
C GLU A 37 6.73 -20.91 8.73
N GLN A 38 7.62 -20.24 9.47
CA GLN A 38 7.48 -20.08 10.91
C GLN A 38 6.17 -19.37 11.29
N GLN A 39 5.77 -18.32 10.56
CA GLN A 39 4.49 -17.63 10.82
C GLN A 39 3.28 -18.46 10.44
N ILE A 40 3.37 -19.25 9.36
CA ILE A 40 2.28 -20.14 8.94
C ILE A 40 2.06 -21.26 9.97
N LYS A 41 3.14 -21.77 10.58
CA LYS A 41 3.09 -22.85 11.58
C LYS A 41 2.83 -22.35 13.00
N GLY A 42 3.29 -21.14 13.32
CA GLY A 42 3.15 -20.51 14.64
C GLY A 42 1.80 -19.84 14.78
N GLY A 43 0.96 -20.32 15.69
CA GLY A 43 -0.41 -19.81 15.84
C GLY A 43 -0.51 -18.35 16.31
N GLU A 44 0.43 -17.86 17.11
CA GLU A 44 0.40 -16.51 17.69
C GLU A 44 1.57 -15.63 17.24
N LEU A 45 1.32 -14.32 17.16
CA LEU A 45 2.31 -13.31 16.80
C LEU A 45 3.37 -13.16 17.91
N GLY A 46 4.51 -13.81 17.72
CA GLY A 46 5.63 -13.78 18.66
C GLY A 46 6.65 -12.67 18.41
N ARG A 47 7.53 -12.42 19.40
CA ARG A 47 8.72 -11.53 19.27
C ARG A 47 9.57 -11.83 18.04
N GLU A 48 9.59 -13.08 17.60
CA GLU A 48 10.32 -13.51 16.42
C GLU A 48 9.81 -12.86 15.12
N PHE A 49 8.50 -12.62 15.02
CA PHE A 49 7.92 -11.91 13.87
C PHE A 49 8.49 -10.49 13.79
N PHE A 50 8.38 -9.72 14.88
CA PHE A 50 8.84 -8.32 14.90
C PHE A 50 10.33 -8.23 14.61
N THR A 51 11.12 -9.14 15.20
CA THR A 51 12.56 -9.23 14.94
C THR A 51 12.85 -9.51 13.46
N ALA A 52 12.12 -10.45 12.85
CA ALA A 52 12.26 -10.76 11.43
C ALA A 52 11.82 -9.57 10.55
N PHE A 53 10.69 -8.96 10.86
CA PHE A 53 10.09 -7.86 10.12
C PHE A 53 11.02 -6.64 10.05
N SER A 54 11.66 -6.28 11.17
CA SER A 54 12.68 -5.23 11.21
C SER A 54 14.01 -5.64 10.58
N ALA A 55 14.35 -6.93 10.61
CA ALA A 55 15.57 -7.43 9.98
C ALA A 55 15.48 -7.50 8.44
N VAL A 56 14.29 -7.51 7.83
CA VAL A 56 14.10 -7.74 6.37
C VAL A 56 15.09 -6.94 5.52
N SER A 57 15.18 -5.62 5.72
CA SER A 57 16.04 -4.78 4.87
C SER A 57 17.53 -5.08 4.97
N ARG A 58 17.99 -5.73 6.06
CA ARG A 58 19.38 -6.18 6.22
C ARG A 58 19.68 -7.41 5.35
N TYR A 59 18.68 -8.24 5.09
CA TYR A 59 18.81 -9.45 4.27
C TYR A 59 18.52 -9.17 2.80
N THR A 60 17.51 -8.36 2.50
CA THR A 60 17.02 -8.17 1.12
C THR A 60 17.57 -6.93 0.44
N GLY A 61 18.06 -5.95 1.22
CA GLY A 61 18.36 -4.60 0.73
C GLY A 61 17.10 -3.79 0.42
N LYS A 62 17.30 -2.51 0.08
CA LYS A 62 16.23 -1.52 -0.17
C LYS A 62 16.17 -1.02 -1.62
N GLN A 63 16.85 -1.71 -2.53
CA GLN A 63 16.84 -1.39 -3.95
C GLN A 63 15.41 -1.48 -4.52
N GLN A 64 15.15 -0.71 -5.58
CA GLN A 64 13.91 -0.76 -6.34
C GLN A 64 13.65 -2.19 -6.87
N LEU A 65 12.41 -2.65 -6.77
CA LEU A 65 11.98 -3.87 -7.43
C LEU A 65 11.93 -3.64 -8.95
N LYS A 66 12.78 -4.35 -9.70
CA LYS A 66 12.88 -4.18 -11.17
C LYS A 66 11.77 -4.94 -11.88
N LEU A 67 10.56 -4.37 -11.90
CA LEU A 67 9.40 -4.94 -12.57
C LEU A 67 9.29 -4.46 -14.03
N ASN A 68 9.08 -5.40 -14.95
CA ASN A 68 8.82 -5.10 -16.35
C ASN A 68 7.32 -5.08 -16.67
N ALA A 69 6.95 -4.75 -17.90
CA ALA A 69 5.54 -4.66 -18.32
C ALA A 69 4.74 -5.98 -18.14
N LYS A 70 5.39 -7.15 -18.20
CA LYS A 70 4.74 -8.44 -17.94
C LYS A 70 4.46 -8.64 -16.45
N ASP A 71 5.39 -8.23 -15.58
CA ASP A 71 5.18 -8.24 -14.14
C ASP A 71 3.98 -7.41 -13.73
N LEU A 72 3.89 -6.18 -14.24
CA LEU A 72 2.79 -5.26 -13.93
C LEU A 72 1.44 -5.79 -14.46
N LYS A 73 1.44 -6.45 -15.62
CA LYS A 73 0.25 -7.15 -16.12
C LYS A 73 -0.14 -8.32 -15.21
N ALA A 74 0.82 -9.12 -14.74
CA ALA A 74 0.54 -10.20 -13.79
C ALA A 74 -0.03 -9.65 -12.46
N ALA A 75 0.50 -8.52 -11.96
CA ALA A 75 -0.03 -7.84 -10.79
C ALA A 75 -1.51 -7.46 -10.97
N ALA A 76 -1.84 -6.82 -12.09
CA ALA A 76 -3.20 -6.39 -12.40
C ALA A 76 -4.21 -7.54 -12.54
N VAL A 77 -3.75 -8.73 -12.96
CA VAL A 77 -4.57 -9.96 -12.99
C VAL A 77 -4.83 -10.49 -11.58
N MET A 78 -3.86 -10.37 -10.67
CA MET A 78 -3.98 -10.88 -9.30
C MET A 78 -4.84 -9.99 -8.40
N GLN A 79 -4.72 -8.66 -8.54
CA GLN A 79 -5.50 -7.70 -7.78
C GLN A 79 -5.73 -6.44 -8.62
N VAL A 80 -6.99 -6.07 -8.80
CA VAL A 80 -7.37 -4.87 -9.57
C VAL A 80 -6.82 -3.62 -8.89
N GLY A 81 -6.14 -2.78 -9.67
CA GLY A 81 -5.53 -1.54 -9.21
C GLY A 81 -4.24 -1.74 -8.38
N TRP A 82 -3.66 -2.94 -8.36
CA TRP A 82 -2.38 -3.15 -7.70
C TRP A 82 -1.21 -2.59 -8.53
N CYS A 83 -0.50 -1.60 -7.97
CA CYS A 83 0.60 -0.90 -8.64
C CYS A 83 1.93 -1.04 -7.87
N PRO A 84 2.61 -2.21 -7.94
CA PRO A 84 3.85 -2.45 -7.21
C PRO A 84 5.11 -1.84 -7.87
N GLY A 85 4.98 -1.11 -8.99
CA GLY A 85 6.12 -0.64 -9.79
C GLY A 85 7.09 0.28 -9.03
N HIS A 86 6.61 0.99 -8.01
CA HIS A 86 7.42 1.89 -7.19
C HIS A 86 7.99 1.22 -5.93
N TRP A 87 7.71 -0.06 -5.68
CA TRP A 87 8.11 -0.73 -4.44
C TRP A 87 9.61 -1.05 -4.42
N SER A 88 10.19 -1.06 -3.22
CA SER A 88 11.51 -1.64 -2.97
C SER A 88 11.42 -3.13 -2.63
N VAL A 89 12.56 -3.82 -2.72
CA VAL A 89 12.64 -5.26 -2.43
C VAL A 89 12.28 -5.57 -0.98
N ASP A 90 12.74 -4.78 0.00
CA ASP A 90 12.39 -4.98 1.41
C ASP A 90 10.90 -4.75 1.70
N GLN A 91 10.27 -3.83 0.98
CA GLN A 91 8.82 -3.61 1.11
C GLN A 91 8.02 -4.81 0.57
N ALA A 92 8.41 -5.38 -0.57
CA ALA A 92 7.80 -6.59 -1.11
C ALA A 92 8.01 -7.79 -0.15
N ALA A 93 9.20 -7.93 0.42
CA ALA A 93 9.51 -8.98 1.39
C ALA A 93 8.76 -8.82 2.72
N ARG A 94 8.58 -7.60 3.24
CA ARG A 94 7.71 -7.33 4.40
C ARG A 94 6.26 -7.68 4.11
N THR A 95 5.77 -7.33 2.93
CA THR A 95 4.43 -7.71 2.49
C THR A 95 4.25 -9.24 2.49
N LEU A 96 5.26 -10.00 2.03
CA LEU A 96 5.24 -11.46 2.10
C LEU A 96 5.17 -12.02 3.53
N LEU A 97 5.81 -11.37 4.51
CA LEU A 97 5.72 -11.77 5.92
C LEU A 97 4.33 -11.51 6.50
N VAL A 98 3.74 -10.35 6.19
CA VAL A 98 2.40 -10.00 6.68
C VAL A 98 1.34 -10.90 6.06
N LEU A 99 1.46 -11.22 4.77
CA LEU A 99 0.57 -12.18 4.09
C LEU A 99 0.71 -13.61 4.60
N ALA A 100 1.79 -13.92 5.33
CA ALA A 100 2.01 -15.23 5.96
C ALA A 100 1.40 -15.36 7.36
N LEU A 101 0.86 -14.27 7.94
CA LEU A 101 0.13 -14.33 9.20
C LEU A 101 -1.10 -15.25 9.06
N PRO A 102 -1.44 -16.07 10.07
CA PRO A 102 -2.64 -16.90 10.06
C PRO A 102 -3.91 -16.08 9.87
N GLN A 103 -4.78 -16.51 8.96
CA GLN A 103 -5.95 -15.74 8.51
C GLN A 103 -7.28 -16.43 8.88
N ASP A 104 -7.22 -17.65 9.42
CA ASP A 104 -8.39 -18.49 9.70
C ASP A 104 -9.32 -17.89 10.76
N ASP A 105 -8.74 -17.12 11.69
CA ASP A 105 -9.46 -16.39 12.72
C ASP A 105 -9.29 -14.88 12.47
N ARG A 106 -10.40 -14.25 12.05
CA ARG A 106 -10.44 -12.82 11.73
C ARG A 106 -10.01 -11.94 12.90
N GLU A 107 -10.46 -12.23 14.12
CA GLU A 107 -10.18 -11.36 15.27
C GLU A 107 -8.71 -11.46 15.67
N LYS A 108 -8.16 -12.68 15.69
CA LYS A 108 -6.73 -12.88 15.93
C LYS A 108 -5.86 -12.26 14.84
N TYR A 109 -6.25 -12.40 13.57
CA TYR A 109 -5.56 -11.77 12.45
C TYR A 109 -5.53 -10.24 12.59
N LEU A 110 -6.68 -9.62 12.83
CA LEU A 110 -6.78 -8.17 12.97
C LEU A 110 -6.01 -7.67 14.20
N HIS A 111 -6.04 -8.40 15.31
CA HIS A 111 -5.25 -8.07 16.49
C HIS A 111 -3.75 -8.13 16.20
N ALA A 112 -3.28 -9.21 15.57
CA ALA A 112 -1.88 -9.35 15.19
C ALA A 112 -1.45 -8.22 14.23
N LEU A 113 -2.23 -7.97 13.17
CA LEU A 113 -1.94 -6.91 12.21
C LEU A 113 -1.87 -5.53 12.87
N GLU A 114 -2.76 -5.25 13.82
CA GLU A 114 -2.76 -4.00 14.61
C GLU A 114 -1.48 -3.86 15.44
N GLN A 115 -0.99 -4.94 16.05
CA GLN A 115 0.30 -4.94 16.76
C GLN A 115 1.48 -4.64 15.80
N VAL A 116 1.44 -5.18 14.57
CA VAL A 116 2.45 -4.87 13.55
C VAL A 116 2.42 -3.38 13.17
N PHE A 117 1.24 -2.81 12.92
CA PHE A 117 1.12 -1.38 12.60
C PHE A 117 1.56 -0.44 13.73
N THR A 118 1.24 -0.78 14.98
CA THR A 118 1.53 0.07 16.14
C THR A 118 3.01 0.10 16.53
N THR A 119 3.76 -0.94 16.16
CA THR A 119 5.20 -1.06 16.47
C THR A 119 6.11 -0.72 15.30
N ALA A 120 5.55 -0.57 14.10
CA ALA A 120 6.28 -0.34 12.87
C ALA A 120 6.98 1.03 12.82
N ASP A 121 8.21 1.05 12.30
CA ASP A 121 8.91 2.27 11.92
C ASP A 121 8.34 2.88 10.62
N GLY A 122 8.88 4.04 10.20
CA GLY A 122 8.40 4.73 9.00
C GLY A 122 8.48 3.91 7.70
N GLY A 123 9.56 3.16 7.50
CA GLY A 123 9.73 2.34 6.28
C GLY A 123 8.86 1.08 6.31
N GLU A 124 8.67 0.53 7.50
CA GLU A 124 7.75 -0.56 7.78
C GLU A 124 6.29 -0.15 7.56
N LEU A 125 5.88 1.03 8.04
CA LEU A 125 4.56 1.59 7.81
C LEU A 125 4.28 1.81 6.31
N VAL A 126 5.25 2.31 5.55
CA VAL A 126 5.11 2.44 4.09
C VAL A 126 4.78 1.08 3.47
N ALA A 127 5.52 0.02 3.83
CA ALA A 127 5.26 -1.33 3.33
C ALA A 127 3.86 -1.84 3.72
N LEU A 128 3.40 -1.56 4.94
CA LEU A 128 2.09 -2.00 5.43
C LEU A 128 0.93 -1.26 4.74
N TYR A 129 1.02 0.05 4.58
CA TYR A 129 -0.06 0.85 3.97
C TYR A 129 -0.23 0.57 2.48
N GLN A 130 0.87 0.42 1.73
CA GLN A 130 0.79 0.06 0.32
C GLN A 130 0.29 -1.38 0.10
N ALA A 131 0.45 -2.25 1.10
CA ALA A 131 -0.02 -3.63 1.05
C ALA A 131 -1.52 -3.79 1.34
N LEU A 132 -2.22 -2.77 1.86
CA LEU A 132 -3.64 -2.86 2.24
C LEU A 132 -4.56 -3.49 1.18
N PRO A 133 -4.44 -3.20 -0.14
CA PRO A 133 -5.27 -3.86 -1.17
C PRO A 133 -5.11 -5.38 -1.24
N LEU A 134 -4.02 -5.91 -0.69
CA LEU A 134 -3.66 -7.33 -0.72
C LEU A 134 -4.00 -8.05 0.58
N LEU A 135 -4.32 -7.31 1.64
CA LEU A 135 -4.54 -7.87 2.97
C LEU A 135 -5.96 -8.45 3.10
N PRO A 136 -6.11 -9.57 3.84
CA PRO A 136 -7.40 -10.11 4.26
C PRO A 136 -8.28 -9.10 5.02
N TYR A 137 -9.59 -9.31 4.94
CA TYR A 137 -10.61 -8.51 5.63
C TYR A 137 -10.47 -7.00 5.37
N PRO A 138 -10.29 -6.56 4.11
CA PRO A 138 -9.99 -5.17 3.80
C PRO A 138 -11.08 -4.20 4.28
N GLU A 139 -12.34 -4.63 4.35
CA GLU A 139 -13.44 -3.82 4.86
C GLU A 139 -13.27 -3.41 6.34
N GLN A 140 -12.48 -4.17 7.12
CA GLN A 140 -12.19 -3.91 8.53
C GLN A 140 -11.02 -2.93 8.73
N LEU A 141 -10.22 -2.65 7.69
CA LEU A 141 -8.99 -1.87 7.79
C LEU A 141 -9.22 -0.36 7.61
N GLN A 142 -10.46 0.11 7.48
CA GLN A 142 -10.80 1.51 7.19
C GLN A 142 -10.24 2.48 8.24
N LYS A 143 -10.36 2.14 9.53
CA LYS A 143 -9.82 2.98 10.62
C LYS A 143 -8.30 3.08 10.53
N ARG A 144 -7.63 1.96 10.24
CA ARG A 144 -6.18 1.90 10.07
C ARG A 144 -5.73 2.72 8.87
N ALA A 145 -6.37 2.55 7.72
CA ALA A 145 -6.10 3.36 6.53
C ALA A 145 -6.31 4.87 6.77
N ALA A 146 -7.35 5.25 7.52
CA ALA A 146 -7.56 6.65 7.92
C ALA A 146 -6.45 7.19 8.83
N GLU A 147 -5.81 6.35 9.65
CA GLU A 147 -4.60 6.73 10.41
C GLU A 147 -3.43 7.06 9.46
N GLY A 148 -3.21 6.22 8.43
CA GLY A 148 -2.19 6.48 7.40
C GLY A 148 -2.40 7.83 6.71
N VAL A 149 -3.65 8.15 6.38
CA VAL A 149 -4.02 9.46 5.80
C VAL A 149 -3.77 10.59 6.78
N ARG A 150 -3.97 10.40 8.09
CA ARG A 150 -3.72 11.44 9.12
C ARG A 150 -2.24 11.65 9.44
N SER A 151 -1.37 10.69 9.13
CA SER A 151 0.08 10.80 9.36
C SER A 151 0.70 12.09 8.78
N ASN A 152 1.63 12.68 9.53
CA ASN A 152 2.44 13.81 9.06
C ASN A 152 3.63 13.37 8.17
N MET A 153 3.88 12.06 8.08
CA MET A 153 4.95 11.51 7.25
C MET A 153 4.47 11.42 5.80
N ILE A 154 5.04 12.24 4.91
CA ILE A 154 4.68 12.26 3.48
C ILE A 154 4.76 10.85 2.86
N ALA A 155 5.79 10.08 3.20
CA ALA A 155 5.95 8.72 2.68
C ALA A 155 4.80 7.77 3.09
N VAL A 156 4.29 7.90 4.32
CA VAL A 156 3.16 7.10 4.81
C VAL A 156 1.86 7.54 4.13
N PHE A 157 1.65 8.86 3.99
CA PHE A 157 0.52 9.39 3.24
C PHE A 157 0.54 8.90 1.78
N ASP A 158 1.69 8.96 1.13
CA ASP A 158 1.84 8.51 -0.26
C ASP A 158 1.53 7.02 -0.40
N ALA A 159 2.00 6.19 0.53
CA ALA A 159 1.76 4.75 0.52
C ALA A 159 0.27 4.37 0.57
N ILE A 160 -0.56 5.17 1.25
CA ILE A 160 -2.01 4.95 1.30
C ILE A 160 -2.76 5.64 0.16
N ALA A 161 -2.37 6.86 -0.21
CA ALA A 161 -3.16 7.70 -1.10
C ALA A 161 -2.81 7.54 -2.59
N LEU A 162 -1.52 7.32 -2.90
CA LEU A 162 -1.02 7.31 -4.27
C LEU A 162 -0.78 5.88 -4.75
N GLN A 163 -1.18 5.60 -5.99
CA GLN A 163 -0.99 4.29 -6.62
C GLN A 163 -1.49 3.11 -5.75
N ASN A 164 -2.54 3.36 -4.97
CA ASN A 164 -3.13 2.40 -4.05
C ASN A 164 -4.65 2.36 -4.31
N SER A 165 -5.20 1.17 -4.57
CA SER A 165 -6.62 1.00 -4.87
C SER A 165 -7.51 0.98 -3.63
N TYR A 166 -6.93 0.83 -2.44
CA TYR A 166 -7.67 0.65 -1.20
C TYR A 166 -8.60 1.83 -0.86
N PRO A 167 -8.16 3.11 -0.87
CA PRO A 167 -9.05 4.22 -0.56
C PRO A 167 -10.27 4.30 -1.48
N ALA A 168 -10.06 4.07 -2.78
CA ALA A 168 -11.14 4.13 -3.76
C ALA A 168 -12.23 3.10 -3.48
N GLN A 169 -11.83 1.90 -3.07
CA GLN A 169 -12.73 0.78 -2.80
C GLN A 169 -13.42 0.86 -1.43
N TYR A 170 -12.70 1.29 -0.38
CA TYR A 170 -13.16 1.10 1.01
C TYR A 170 -13.45 2.38 1.79
N PHE A 171 -12.97 3.55 1.36
CA PHE A 171 -13.30 4.78 2.08
C PHE A 171 -14.75 5.19 1.86
N ASN A 172 -15.41 5.62 2.93
CA ASN A 172 -16.62 6.41 2.83
C ASN A 172 -16.32 7.79 2.20
N THR A 173 -17.36 8.49 1.73
CA THR A 173 -17.22 9.78 1.05
C THR A 173 -16.48 10.84 1.87
N PRO A 174 -16.75 11.02 3.19
CA PRO A 174 -15.99 11.97 3.99
C PRO A 174 -14.49 11.66 4.06
N ALA A 175 -14.09 10.42 4.35
CA ALA A 175 -12.68 10.03 4.43
C ALA A 175 -11.97 10.20 3.08
N TRP A 176 -12.64 9.84 1.99
CA TRP A 176 -12.18 10.05 0.63
C TRP A 176 -11.93 11.54 0.34
N ASN A 177 -12.93 12.40 0.60
CA ASN A 177 -12.82 13.83 0.32
C ASN A 177 -11.69 14.48 1.13
N GLN A 178 -11.52 14.09 2.40
CA GLN A 178 -10.46 14.59 3.26
C GLN A 178 -9.07 14.13 2.79
N MET A 179 -8.93 12.89 2.30
CA MET A 179 -7.67 12.42 1.73
C MET A 179 -7.28 13.23 0.49
N VAL A 180 -8.22 13.46 -0.44
CA VAL A 180 -7.97 14.25 -1.66
C VAL A 180 -7.62 15.70 -1.32
N LEU A 181 -8.36 16.32 -0.40
CA LEU A 181 -8.06 17.68 0.06
C LEU A 181 -6.68 17.75 0.73
N LYS A 182 -6.33 16.78 1.57
CA LYS A 182 -4.99 16.72 2.18
C LYS A 182 -3.89 16.56 1.14
N ALA A 183 -4.09 15.74 0.10
CA ALA A 183 -3.13 15.58 -0.99
C ALA A 183 -2.79 16.94 -1.63
N LEU A 184 -3.78 17.79 -1.87
CA LEU A 184 -3.57 19.16 -2.36
C LEU A 184 -2.82 20.05 -1.38
N PHE A 185 -3.17 20.00 -0.09
CA PHE A 185 -2.51 20.81 0.94
C PHE A 185 -1.01 20.51 1.04
N ILE A 186 -0.62 19.25 0.88
CA ILE A 186 0.78 18.82 0.97
C ILE A 186 1.45 18.65 -0.42
N GLY A 187 0.78 19.10 -1.49
CA GLY A 187 1.34 19.15 -2.84
C GLY A 187 1.64 17.78 -3.47
N ARG A 188 0.75 16.79 -3.28
CA ARG A 188 0.88 15.47 -3.92
C ARG A 188 0.17 15.44 -5.29
N PRO A 189 0.68 14.65 -6.25
CA PRO A 189 0.08 14.52 -7.57
C PRO A 189 -1.28 13.80 -7.49
N LEU A 190 -2.37 14.51 -7.79
CA LEU A 190 -3.71 13.92 -7.70
C LEU A 190 -3.94 12.85 -8.75
N HIS A 191 -3.34 12.98 -9.94
CA HIS A 191 -3.43 11.99 -11.01
C HIS A 191 -2.91 10.58 -10.63
N LEU A 192 -2.15 10.45 -9.53
CA LEU A 192 -1.74 9.15 -8.99
C LEU A 192 -2.74 8.53 -8.01
N ILE A 193 -3.76 9.27 -7.56
CA ILE A 193 -4.84 8.74 -6.72
C ILE A 193 -5.78 7.93 -7.61
N GLN A 194 -5.88 6.63 -7.35
CA GLN A 194 -6.71 5.74 -8.16
C GLN A 194 -8.19 6.00 -7.90
N GLY A 195 -9.02 5.97 -8.94
CA GLY A 195 -10.48 6.19 -8.83
C GLY A 195 -10.89 7.64 -8.60
N LEU A 196 -9.97 8.60 -8.80
CA LEU A 196 -10.20 10.02 -8.54
C LEU A 196 -11.44 10.57 -9.26
N GLU A 197 -11.51 10.37 -10.59
CA GLU A 197 -12.63 10.83 -11.41
C GLU A 197 -13.94 10.12 -11.06
N LEU A 198 -13.89 8.80 -10.89
CA LEU A 198 -15.06 7.97 -10.56
C LEU A 198 -15.71 8.33 -9.22
N ARG A 199 -14.92 8.92 -8.30
CA ARG A 199 -15.38 9.33 -6.97
C ARG A 199 -15.47 10.85 -6.81
N ALA A 200 -15.43 11.60 -7.91
CA ALA A 200 -15.81 13.00 -7.92
C ALA A 200 -17.24 13.14 -7.36
N ASN A 201 -17.46 14.18 -6.56
CA ASN A 201 -18.75 14.42 -5.91
C ASN A 201 -18.88 15.88 -5.51
N ARG A 202 -20.13 16.33 -5.37
CA ARG A 202 -20.49 17.72 -5.05
C ARG A 202 -19.82 18.27 -3.79
N ASP A 203 -19.67 17.46 -2.74
CA ASP A 203 -19.05 17.93 -1.50
C ASP A 203 -17.54 18.09 -1.64
N LEU A 204 -16.89 17.18 -2.38
CA LEU A 204 -15.50 17.35 -2.78
C LEU A 204 -15.32 18.63 -3.61
N ALA A 205 -16.15 18.85 -4.64
CA ALA A 205 -16.07 20.05 -5.47
C ALA A 205 -16.17 21.35 -4.65
N LYS A 206 -17.10 21.42 -3.69
CA LYS A 206 -17.21 22.57 -2.76
C LYS A 206 -15.93 22.77 -1.94
N MET A 207 -15.38 21.69 -1.36
CA MET A 207 -14.13 21.76 -0.60
C MET A 207 -12.96 22.26 -1.47
N LEU A 208 -12.90 21.81 -2.72
CA LEU A 208 -11.87 22.19 -3.68
C LEU A 208 -11.98 23.66 -4.13
N ILE A 209 -13.21 24.16 -4.35
CA ILE A 209 -13.46 25.57 -4.66
C ILE A 209 -13.02 26.46 -3.48
N ASN A 210 -13.35 26.08 -2.24
CA ASN A 210 -12.90 26.82 -1.06
C ASN A 210 -11.37 26.85 -0.95
N TYR A 211 -10.71 25.70 -1.15
CA TYR A 211 -9.25 25.62 -1.21
C TYR A 211 -8.66 26.55 -2.29
N ALA A 212 -9.26 26.59 -3.48
CA ALA A 212 -8.81 27.47 -4.56
C ALA A 212 -8.93 28.96 -4.18
N HIS A 213 -10.02 29.37 -3.54
CA HIS A 213 -10.19 30.74 -3.03
C HIS A 213 -9.17 31.12 -1.96
N GLU A 214 -8.86 30.20 -1.03
CA GLU A 214 -7.82 30.40 -0.01
C GLU A 214 -6.44 30.59 -0.66
N ARG A 215 -6.09 29.76 -1.65
CA ARG A 215 -4.83 29.86 -2.38
C ARG A 215 -4.73 31.17 -3.15
N HIS A 216 -5.78 31.56 -3.86
CA HIS A 216 -5.84 32.82 -4.61
C HIS A 216 -5.68 34.03 -3.69
N SER A 217 -6.41 34.09 -2.57
CA SER A 217 -6.29 35.15 -1.57
C SER A 217 -4.88 35.27 -0.99
N ALA A 218 -4.14 34.15 -0.95
CA ALA A 218 -2.74 34.09 -0.51
C ALA A 218 -1.70 34.31 -1.64
N ASN A 219 -2.12 34.70 -2.86
CA ASN A 219 -1.26 34.80 -4.05
C ASN A 219 -0.46 33.53 -4.37
N ARG A 220 -1.06 32.36 -4.12
CA ARG A 220 -0.46 31.05 -4.43
C ARG A 220 -1.16 30.40 -5.63
N PRO A 221 -0.43 29.68 -6.50
CA PRO A 221 -1.04 29.01 -7.64
C PRO A 221 -2.01 27.91 -7.21
N VAL A 222 -3.08 27.73 -8.00
CA VAL A 222 -4.05 26.64 -7.86
C VAL A 222 -3.66 25.50 -8.82
N PRO A 223 -3.52 24.25 -8.34
CA PRO A 223 -3.21 23.12 -9.22
C PRO A 223 -4.30 22.89 -10.28
N ALA A 224 -3.93 22.75 -11.55
CA ALA A 224 -4.89 22.57 -12.65
C ALA A 224 -5.71 21.27 -12.52
N GLU A 225 -5.11 20.21 -11.98
CA GLU A 225 -5.76 18.91 -11.71
C GLU A 225 -7.02 19.05 -10.84
N LEU A 226 -7.11 20.11 -10.02
CA LEU A 226 -8.28 20.39 -9.18
C LEU A 226 -9.56 20.58 -10.01
N TRP A 227 -9.46 21.30 -11.14
CA TRP A 227 -10.63 21.69 -11.94
C TRP A 227 -11.28 20.52 -12.66
N GLN A 228 -10.53 19.45 -12.92
CA GLN A 228 -11.10 18.22 -13.47
C GLN A 228 -12.15 17.63 -12.53
N LEU A 229 -11.93 17.70 -11.21
CA LEU A 229 -12.87 17.17 -10.22
C LEU A 229 -14.08 18.05 -10.04
N VAL A 230 -13.92 19.38 -10.11
CA VAL A 230 -15.05 20.30 -10.03
C VAL A 230 -15.99 20.13 -11.23
N ASN A 231 -15.44 19.96 -12.44
CA ASN A 231 -16.24 19.83 -13.66
C ASN A 231 -16.98 18.48 -13.75
N ASN A 232 -16.48 17.44 -13.09
CA ASN A 232 -17.01 16.08 -13.14
C ASN A 232 -17.91 15.72 -11.93
N SER A 233 -18.28 16.70 -11.07
CA SER A 233 -19.00 16.50 -9.79
C SER A 233 -20.51 16.77 -9.82
#